data_AF-A0A1T5BCX5-F1
#
_entry.id   AF-A0A1T5BCX5-F1
#
_cell.length_a   1.000
_cell.length_b   1.000
_cell.length_c   1.000
_cell.angle_alpha   90.00
_cell.angle_beta   90.00
_cell.angle_gamma   90.00
#
_symmetry.space_group_name_H-M   'P 1'
#
loop_
_entity.id
_entity.type
_entity.pdbx_description
1 polymer ?
#
loop_
_entity_poly.entity_id
_entity_poly.type
_entity_poly.pdbx_seq_one_letter_code
_entity_poly.pdbx_strand_id
1 'polypeptide(L)'
;MLLKIAMSIVTFLGLMTLAFLNGCLNHEVADPRFKKSQVTKNQFFLTQREAVSLITSDALTLLNKNARTSEGDEKIIKDVRSFYNEDGAIVFYILDYEDDKGFTLLSADRRMKPILAFSDKGAFDEKTDNPGIQLWFDIVKETYKGAQRQSEAHIDIVNYWKQLEQMPDGGRTTDEPIYTAEESCEWFVTHPIPANLTIQHLTHNISRWRQGTGYNAFCPAGLSVINCKGDYSCSKAPTGCGPVAVSQVLRYHHKPVTANGHAYSSNMFTAMPMAAPELCVPVNANHINLAQLLRDVGKDLDAVYNTIVPALGIPLSGAGCQTWNIPGHIDNFFSNRGYTSFDKEFFTNSGIINSELRASRPVIVFGSNCTACAPNQHIWVMDGIKDLYAIFNDQNGFCYENHAIYYQMNWGWGNTAENNTWFAYTGIAGGGILYNSSNMRAYVVQP
;
A
#
# COMPACT_ATOMS: atom_id res chain seq x y z
N MET A 1 39.23 15.62 -45.03
CA MET A 1 39.78 15.81 -46.40
C MET A 1 39.73 14.44 -47.07
N LEU A 2 38.94 14.12 -48.09
CA LEU A 2 38.17 14.90 -49.06
C LEU A 2 36.94 14.07 -49.49
N LEU A 3 35.83 14.79 -49.63
CA LEU A 3 34.56 14.43 -50.26
C LEU A 3 34.76 14.13 -51.76
N LYS A 4 33.99 13.21 -52.35
CA LYS A 4 33.61 13.33 -53.78
C LYS A 4 32.21 12.75 -54.05
N ILE A 5 31.34 13.69 -54.39
CA ILE A 5 29.99 13.57 -54.93
C ILE A 5 30.10 13.27 -56.43
N ALA A 6 29.14 12.52 -56.98
CA ALA A 6 28.76 12.63 -58.39
C ALA A 6 27.24 12.52 -58.54
N MET A 7 26.63 13.63 -58.97
CA MET A 7 25.27 13.77 -59.49
C MET A 7 25.36 13.99 -61.01
N SER A 8 24.43 13.44 -61.79
CA SER A 8 23.97 14.07 -63.05
C SER A 8 22.60 13.51 -63.47
N ILE A 9 21.55 14.35 -63.46
CA ILE A 9 20.93 15.07 -64.62
C ILE A 9 20.00 14.13 -65.43
N VAL A 10 18.67 14.10 -65.17
CA VAL A 10 17.57 15.00 -65.61
C VAL A 10 17.30 14.99 -67.12
N THR A 11 16.14 14.48 -67.54
CA THR A 11 15.17 15.03 -68.53
C THR A 11 14.10 13.97 -68.87
N PHE A 12 12.85 14.06 -68.42
CA PHE A 12 11.66 14.83 -68.86
C PHE A 12 10.76 14.12 -69.90
N LEU A 13 9.61 13.66 -69.38
CA LEU A 13 8.26 13.51 -69.95
C LEU A 13 7.98 12.69 -71.23
N GLY A 14 6.98 11.79 -71.11
CA GLY A 14 6.27 11.22 -72.25
C GLY A 14 5.21 10.15 -71.94
N LEU A 15 4.02 10.59 -71.49
CA LEU A 15 2.66 10.04 -71.66
C LEU A 15 2.28 8.57 -71.34
N MET A 16 1.21 8.50 -70.51
CA MET A 16 0.02 7.62 -70.55
C MET A 16 0.17 6.09 -70.62
N THR A 17 -0.36 5.40 -69.59
CA THR A 17 -1.63 4.66 -69.66
C THR A 17 -2.12 4.24 -68.26
N LEU A 18 -3.39 4.54 -67.97
CA LEU A 18 -4.21 4.03 -66.86
C LEU A 18 -4.46 2.52 -67.02
N ALA A 19 -4.46 1.77 -65.91
CA ALA A 19 -5.59 0.90 -65.48
C ALA A 19 -5.24 -0.05 -64.31
N PHE A 20 -5.90 0.19 -63.18
CA PHE A 20 -6.45 -0.72 -62.16
C PHE A 20 -5.58 -1.76 -61.42
N LEU A 21 -5.53 -1.65 -60.08
CA LEU A 21 -6.32 -2.50 -59.16
C LEU A 21 -6.17 -2.13 -57.67
N ASN A 22 -7.34 -2.04 -57.01
CA ASN A 22 -7.68 -2.28 -55.60
C ASN A 22 -7.23 -1.34 -54.47
N GLY A 23 -8.21 -0.54 -54.03
CA GLY A 23 -8.32 0.03 -52.69
C GLY A 23 -9.68 0.70 -52.50
N CYS A 24 -10.73 -0.09 -52.22
CA CYS A 24 -12.06 0.45 -51.91
C CYS A 24 -12.00 1.25 -50.60
N LEU A 25 -12.20 2.56 -50.72
CA LEU A 25 -12.69 3.42 -49.66
C LEU A 25 -14.10 2.96 -49.27
N ASN A 26 -14.29 2.58 -48.01
CA ASN A 26 -15.62 2.59 -47.43
C ASN A 26 -15.93 4.02 -46.98
N HIS A 27 -16.92 4.58 -47.65
CA HIS A 27 -17.56 5.84 -47.36
C HIS A 27 -18.46 5.63 -46.14
N GLU A 28 -18.02 6.06 -44.95
CA GLU A 28 -18.94 6.24 -43.84
C GLU A 28 -19.71 7.55 -44.06
N VAL A 29 -21.00 7.40 -44.34
CA VAL A 29 -21.98 8.49 -44.28
C VAL A 29 -22.14 8.85 -42.82
N ALA A 30 -21.64 10.04 -42.43
CA ALA A 30 -21.85 10.59 -41.11
C ALA A 30 -23.35 10.91 -40.92
N ASP A 31 -24.04 10.14 -40.08
CA ASP A 31 -25.34 10.51 -39.53
C ASP A 31 -25.13 11.69 -38.54
N PRO A 32 -25.74 12.87 -38.75
CA PRO A 32 -25.55 14.02 -37.87
C PRO A 32 -26.22 13.90 -36.48
N ARG A 33 -26.72 12.73 -36.07
CA ARG A 33 -27.47 12.56 -34.80
C ARG A 33 -26.84 11.72 -33.70
N PHE A 34 -25.56 11.38 -33.78
CA PHE A 34 -24.81 10.91 -32.61
C PHE A 34 -23.81 11.96 -32.14
N LYS A 35 -24.28 12.89 -31.29
CA LYS A 35 -23.37 13.54 -30.33
C LYS A 35 -22.77 12.42 -29.48
N LYS A 36 -21.48 12.13 -29.66
CA LYS A 36 -20.68 11.50 -28.61
C LYS A 36 -20.89 12.34 -27.36
N SER A 37 -21.70 11.84 -26.44
CA SER A 37 -21.86 12.43 -25.12
C SER A 37 -20.46 12.59 -24.56
N GLN A 38 -20.02 13.83 -24.32
CA GLN A 38 -18.98 14.06 -23.34
C GLN A 38 -19.53 13.48 -22.03
N VAL A 39 -19.12 12.27 -21.68
CA VAL A 39 -19.37 11.69 -20.36
C VAL A 39 -18.89 12.73 -19.37
N THR A 40 -19.84 13.36 -18.69
CA THR A 40 -19.58 14.48 -17.80
C THR A 40 -18.73 13.96 -16.66
N LYS A 41 -17.55 14.57 -16.47
CA LYS A 41 -16.60 14.34 -15.37
C LYS A 41 -17.25 14.36 -13.97
N ASN A 42 -18.50 14.81 -13.88
CA ASN A 42 -19.28 15.01 -12.67
C ASN A 42 -20.17 13.81 -12.26
N GLN A 43 -20.39 12.79 -13.12
CA GLN A 43 -21.33 11.71 -12.79
C GLN A 43 -20.82 10.76 -11.71
N PHE A 44 -19.52 10.48 -11.69
CA PHE A 44 -18.92 9.55 -10.74
C PHE A 44 -18.31 10.24 -9.52
N PHE A 45 -18.23 11.57 -9.54
CA PHE A 45 -17.69 12.34 -8.45
C PHE A 45 -18.65 12.31 -7.25
N LEU A 46 -18.14 11.93 -6.09
CA LEU A 46 -18.84 12.00 -4.82
C LEU A 46 -18.47 13.34 -4.16
N THR A 47 -19.46 14.16 -3.83
CA THR A 47 -19.25 15.41 -3.11
C THR A 47 -18.99 15.16 -1.62
N GLN A 48 -18.38 16.13 -0.93
CA GLN A 48 -18.14 16.04 0.51
C GLN A 48 -19.44 15.89 1.31
N ARG A 49 -20.55 16.49 0.84
CA ARG A 49 -21.86 16.37 1.48
C ARG A 49 -22.42 14.95 1.36
N GLU A 50 -22.27 14.33 0.19
CA GLU A 50 -22.68 12.94 -0.02
C GLU A 50 -21.79 11.99 0.79
N ALA A 51 -20.48 12.26 0.87
CA ALA A 51 -19.55 11.52 1.72
C ALA A 51 -19.98 11.50 3.19
N VAL A 52 -20.32 12.67 3.75
CA VAL A 52 -20.85 12.76 5.12
C VAL A 52 -22.16 11.97 5.24
N SER A 53 -23.10 12.17 4.31
CA SER A 53 -24.40 11.50 4.34
C SER A 53 -24.31 9.96 4.29
N LEU A 54 -23.32 9.41 3.59
CA LEU A 54 -23.11 7.97 3.50
C LEU A 54 -22.58 7.38 4.81
N ILE A 55 -21.72 8.11 5.51
CA ILE A 55 -21.03 7.62 6.70
C ILE A 55 -21.84 7.87 7.99
N THR A 56 -22.66 8.92 8.05
CA THR A 56 -23.41 9.25 9.27
C THR A 56 -24.78 8.58 9.37
N SER A 57 -25.31 7.94 8.32
CA SER A 57 -26.68 7.37 8.27
C SER A 57 -27.82 8.27 8.74
N ASP A 58 -27.60 9.56 9.00
CA ASP A 58 -28.56 10.41 9.70
C ASP A 58 -29.34 11.34 8.74
N ALA A 59 -29.77 10.79 7.60
CA ALA A 59 -30.82 11.40 6.78
C ALA A 59 -32.21 10.80 7.05
N LEU A 60 -32.31 9.62 7.68
CA LEU A 60 -33.57 8.92 7.92
C LEU A 60 -33.88 8.61 9.40
N THR A 61 -32.90 8.66 10.30
CA THR A 61 -33.08 8.45 11.75
C THR A 61 -33.55 9.69 12.51
N LEU A 62 -33.44 10.90 11.93
CA LEU A 62 -34.06 12.11 12.47
C LEU A 62 -35.60 12.12 12.39
N LEU A 63 -36.22 11.19 11.64
CA LEU A 63 -37.68 11.13 11.45
C LEU A 63 -38.39 10.03 12.25
N ASN A 64 -37.69 9.07 12.87
CA ASN A 64 -38.32 7.97 13.62
C ASN A 64 -37.73 7.81 15.03
N LYS A 65 -38.01 8.78 15.90
CA LYS A 65 -37.66 8.80 17.34
C LYS A 65 -38.39 7.76 18.22
N ASN A 66 -38.84 6.63 17.68
CA ASN A 66 -39.67 5.67 18.45
C ASN A 66 -39.23 4.20 18.41
N ALA A 67 -38.06 3.86 17.86
CA ALA A 67 -37.53 2.49 17.99
C ALA A 67 -36.38 2.47 19.01
N ARG A 68 -36.63 1.88 20.19
CA ARG A 68 -35.59 1.46 21.12
C ARG A 68 -34.66 0.50 20.38
N THR A 69 -33.49 0.98 19.99
CA THR A 69 -32.37 0.14 19.58
C THR A 69 -31.25 0.34 20.60
N SER A 70 -30.60 -0.77 20.92
CA SER A 70 -29.52 -0.91 21.90
C SER A 70 -28.44 0.15 21.72
N GLU A 71 -27.80 0.57 22.81
CA GLU A 71 -26.54 1.34 22.85
C GLU A 71 -25.54 0.80 21.82
N GLY A 72 -25.55 1.37 20.61
CA GLY A 72 -24.50 1.22 19.62
C GLY A 72 -23.57 2.41 19.79
N ASP A 73 -22.26 2.15 19.79
CA ASP A 73 -21.22 3.17 19.77
C ASP A 73 -21.31 3.99 18.46
N GLU A 74 -22.21 4.96 18.42
CA GLU A 74 -22.41 5.83 17.26
C GLU A 74 -21.09 6.55 16.95
N LYS A 75 -20.63 6.44 15.69
CA LYS A 75 -19.40 7.10 15.21
C LYS A 75 -19.76 8.49 14.69
N ILE A 76 -19.63 9.50 15.54
CA ILE A 76 -19.88 10.90 15.19
C ILE A 76 -18.65 11.45 14.44
N ILE A 77 -18.86 12.11 13.30
CA ILE A 77 -17.79 12.74 12.53
C ILE A 77 -17.33 14.03 13.22
N LYS A 78 -16.05 14.09 13.55
CA LYS A 78 -15.37 15.26 14.13
C LYS A 78 -14.90 16.23 13.05
N ASP A 79 -14.29 15.70 11.99
CA ASP A 79 -13.68 16.50 10.92
C ASP A 79 -13.74 15.76 9.58
N VAL A 80 -13.83 16.53 8.50
CA VAL A 80 -13.80 16.01 7.12
C VAL A 80 -12.83 16.83 6.28
N ARG A 81 -11.74 16.18 5.88
CA ARG A 81 -10.71 16.76 5.01
C ARG A 81 -10.75 16.17 3.62
N SER A 82 -10.28 16.92 2.63
CA SER A 82 -10.16 16.48 1.24
C SER A 82 -8.70 16.25 0.90
N PHE A 83 -8.39 15.11 0.32
CA PHE A 83 -7.07 14.80 -0.22
C PHE A 83 -7.05 15.04 -1.74
N TYR A 84 -6.10 15.84 -2.20
CA TYR A 84 -6.02 16.29 -3.59
C TYR A 84 -4.88 15.61 -4.35
N ASN A 85 -5.06 15.39 -5.65
CA ASN A 85 -3.96 15.04 -6.56
C ASN A 85 -3.23 16.30 -7.06
N GLU A 86 -2.21 16.09 -7.90
CA GLU A 86 -1.38 17.16 -8.46
C GLU A 86 -2.18 18.13 -9.36
N ASP A 87 -3.31 17.68 -9.92
CA ASP A 87 -4.20 18.48 -10.77
C ASP A 87 -5.25 19.27 -9.95
N GLY A 88 -5.22 19.19 -8.62
CA GLY A 88 -6.20 19.81 -7.73
C GLY A 88 -7.56 19.10 -7.68
N ALA A 89 -7.65 17.88 -8.20
CA ALA A 89 -8.85 17.06 -8.08
C ALA A 89 -8.88 16.33 -6.74
N ILE A 90 -10.06 16.27 -6.10
CA ILE A 90 -10.26 15.50 -4.87
C ILE A 90 -10.24 14.01 -5.22
N VAL A 91 -9.36 13.26 -4.57
CA VAL A 91 -9.19 11.81 -4.77
C VAL A 91 -10.00 11.04 -3.72
N PHE A 92 -9.95 11.48 -2.47
CA PHE A 92 -10.70 10.90 -1.37
C PHE A 92 -10.92 11.93 -0.25
N TYR A 93 -11.87 11.62 0.61
CA TYR A 93 -12.16 12.33 1.85
C TYR A 93 -11.57 11.57 3.04
N ILE A 94 -11.10 12.30 4.05
CA ILE A 94 -10.65 11.76 5.33
C ILE A 94 -11.69 12.19 6.36
N LEU A 95 -12.40 11.23 6.93
CA LEU A 95 -13.43 11.44 7.93
C LEU A 95 -12.91 10.93 9.28
N ASP A 96 -12.51 11.83 10.17
CA ASP A 96 -12.09 11.48 11.53
C ASP A 96 -13.31 11.50 12.46
N TYR A 97 -13.36 10.55 13.39
CA TYR A 97 -14.45 10.42 14.36
C TYR A 97 -14.11 11.03 15.72
N GLU A 98 -15.14 11.40 16.48
CA GLU A 98 -15.00 11.84 17.87
C GLU A 98 -14.53 10.70 18.79
N ASP A 99 -14.14 11.04 20.03
CA ASP A 99 -13.81 10.10 21.11
C ASP A 99 -12.79 9.01 20.77
N ASP A 100 -11.82 9.34 19.91
CA ASP A 100 -10.77 8.41 19.48
C ASP A 100 -11.34 7.15 18.76
N LYS A 101 -12.53 7.26 18.17
CA LYS A 101 -13.21 6.17 17.42
C LYS A 101 -12.67 5.94 16.01
N GLY A 102 -11.49 6.46 15.71
CA GLY A 102 -10.78 6.21 14.47
C GLY A 102 -11.14 7.15 13.32
N PHE A 103 -10.97 6.64 12.10
CA PHE A 103 -11.22 7.40 10.88
C PHE A 103 -11.57 6.48 9.70
N THR A 104 -12.11 7.06 8.63
CA THR A 104 -12.35 6.40 7.34
C THR A 104 -11.85 7.29 6.20
N LEU A 105 -11.07 6.71 5.29
CA LEU A 105 -10.71 7.33 4.00
C LEU A 105 -11.69 6.86 2.93
N LEU A 106 -12.58 7.74 2.51
CA LEU A 106 -13.65 7.47 1.55
C LEU A 106 -13.31 8.03 0.17
N SER A 107 -13.29 7.18 -0.86
CA SER A 107 -13.07 7.58 -2.25
C SER A 107 -14.02 8.70 -2.68
N ALA A 108 -13.50 9.67 -3.43
CA ALA A 108 -14.29 10.73 -4.05
C ALA A 108 -14.76 10.36 -5.47
N ASP A 109 -14.47 9.14 -5.94
CA ASP A 109 -14.93 8.64 -7.24
C ASP A 109 -15.60 7.27 -7.10
N ARG A 110 -16.83 7.16 -7.60
CA ARG A 110 -17.66 5.94 -7.56
C ARG A 110 -17.16 4.81 -8.46
N ARG A 111 -16.12 5.04 -9.27
CA ARG A 111 -15.40 3.98 -10.01
C ARG A 111 -14.26 3.37 -9.21
N MET A 112 -13.99 3.88 -8.01
CA MET A 112 -13.04 3.30 -7.07
C MET A 112 -13.74 2.72 -5.83
N LYS A 113 -13.07 1.79 -5.15
CA LYS A 113 -13.50 1.15 -3.91
C LYS A 113 -13.86 2.25 -2.90
N PRO A 114 -15.05 2.20 -2.28
CA PRO A 114 -15.52 3.28 -1.44
C PRO A 114 -14.58 3.54 -0.26
N ILE A 115 -14.28 2.52 0.54
CA ILE A 115 -13.35 2.67 1.67
C ILE A 115 -11.96 2.25 1.23
N LEU A 116 -11.05 3.22 1.21
CA LEU A 116 -9.66 3.05 0.79
C LEU A 116 -8.75 2.68 1.97
N ALA A 117 -9.00 3.28 3.12
CA ALA A 117 -8.33 2.93 4.36
C ALA A 117 -9.19 3.28 5.57
N PHE A 118 -8.92 2.68 6.72
CA PHE A 118 -9.59 3.04 7.96
C PHE A 118 -8.83 2.59 9.20
N SER A 119 -9.18 3.15 10.35
CA SER A 119 -8.77 2.67 11.66
C SER A 119 -9.97 2.77 12.60
N ASP A 120 -10.04 1.90 13.61
CA ASP A 120 -11.03 2.00 14.69
C ASP A 120 -10.55 2.87 15.86
N LYS A 121 -9.32 3.40 15.76
CA LYS A 121 -8.71 4.31 16.75
C LYS A 121 -7.86 5.40 16.11
N GLY A 122 -7.70 6.52 16.80
CA GLY A 122 -6.86 7.63 16.35
C GLY A 122 -7.51 8.50 15.27
N ALA A 123 -6.69 9.35 14.66
CA ALA A 123 -7.02 10.19 13.51
C ALA A 123 -5.96 9.99 12.42
N PHE A 124 -6.31 10.28 11.17
CA PHE A 124 -5.37 10.10 10.06
C PHE A 124 -4.52 11.35 9.81
N ASP A 125 -3.19 11.20 9.87
CA ASP A 125 -2.26 12.25 9.47
C ASP A 125 -1.87 12.12 7.99
N GLU A 126 -2.50 12.93 7.15
CA GLU A 126 -2.18 13.03 5.71
C GLU A 126 -0.81 13.67 5.43
N LYS A 127 -0.18 14.32 6.42
CA LYS A 127 1.12 15.00 6.29
C LYS A 127 2.27 14.15 6.82
N THR A 128 2.03 12.87 7.11
CA THR A 128 3.03 11.93 7.61
C THR A 128 4.25 11.85 6.69
N ASP A 129 5.45 11.89 7.26
CA ASP A 129 6.71 11.71 6.51
C ASP A 129 7.03 10.22 6.22
N ASN A 130 6.13 9.30 6.60
CA ASN A 130 6.31 7.87 6.41
C ASN A 130 6.30 7.51 4.90
N PRO A 131 7.42 7.06 4.31
CA PRO A 131 7.51 6.80 2.88
C PRO A 131 6.57 5.70 2.41
N GLY A 132 6.27 4.71 3.25
CA GLY A 132 5.34 3.63 2.89
C GLY A 132 3.91 4.13 2.68
N ILE A 133 3.49 5.13 3.46
CA ILE A 133 2.17 5.76 3.32
C ILE A 133 2.17 6.73 2.12
N GLN A 134 3.26 7.45 1.89
CA GLN A 134 3.41 8.28 0.69
C GLN A 134 3.32 7.44 -0.59
N LEU A 135 3.97 6.27 -0.62
CA LEU A 135 3.83 5.30 -1.72
C LEU A 135 2.39 4.80 -1.86
N TRP A 136 1.68 4.59 -0.77
CA TRP A 136 0.26 4.24 -0.80
C TRP A 136 -0.61 5.36 -1.40
N PHE A 137 -0.35 6.63 -1.07
CA PHE A 137 -1.02 7.75 -1.73
C PHE A 137 -0.76 7.77 -3.24
N ASP A 138 0.47 7.51 -3.67
CA ASP A 138 0.80 7.44 -5.10
C ASP A 138 0.02 6.33 -5.81
N ILE A 139 -0.13 5.15 -5.18
CA ILE A 139 -0.96 4.03 -5.69
C ILE A 139 -2.41 4.47 -5.87
N VAL A 140 -2.98 5.14 -4.86
CA VAL A 140 -4.37 5.61 -4.89
C VAL A 140 -4.56 6.68 -5.98
N LYS A 141 -3.64 7.65 -6.10
CA LYS A 141 -3.69 8.72 -7.11
C LYS A 141 -3.55 8.19 -8.53
N GLU A 142 -2.66 7.26 -8.78
CA GLU A 142 -2.51 6.63 -10.09
C GLU A 142 -3.73 5.79 -10.44
N THR A 143 -4.27 5.04 -9.47
CA THR A 143 -5.51 4.28 -9.66
C THR A 143 -6.67 5.21 -9.99
N TYR A 144 -6.77 6.36 -9.31
CA TYR A 144 -7.73 7.40 -9.62
C TYR A 144 -7.58 7.90 -11.07
N LYS A 145 -6.35 8.22 -11.51
CA LYS A 145 -6.08 8.61 -12.91
C LYS A 145 -6.52 7.53 -13.91
N GLY A 146 -6.33 6.26 -13.58
CA GLY A 146 -6.81 5.13 -14.36
C GLY A 146 -8.34 5.03 -14.39
N ALA A 147 -8.99 5.16 -13.24
CA ALA A 147 -10.44 5.13 -13.09
C ALA A 147 -11.13 6.27 -13.86
N GLN A 148 -10.51 7.47 -13.89
CA GLN A 148 -11.00 8.61 -14.68
C GLN A 148 -11.15 8.30 -16.17
N ARG A 149 -10.39 7.33 -16.70
CA ARG A 149 -10.44 6.92 -18.12
C ARG A 149 -11.57 5.95 -18.43
N GLN A 150 -12.19 5.36 -17.41
CA GLN A 150 -13.29 4.42 -17.58
C GLN A 150 -14.62 5.16 -17.66
N SER A 151 -15.50 4.71 -18.57
CA SER A 151 -16.86 5.23 -18.68
C SER A 151 -17.83 4.64 -17.65
N GLU A 152 -17.44 3.56 -16.98
CA GLU A 152 -18.24 2.84 -15.99
C GLU A 152 -17.36 2.29 -14.86
N ALA A 153 -17.99 1.96 -13.72
CA ALA A 153 -17.33 1.30 -12.61
C ALA A 153 -17.35 -0.22 -12.83
N HIS A 154 -16.31 -0.92 -12.37
CA HIS A 154 -16.33 -2.39 -12.32
C HIS A 154 -17.46 -2.87 -11.39
N ILE A 155 -18.08 -4.02 -11.71
CA ILE A 155 -19.24 -4.53 -10.97
C ILE A 155 -18.97 -4.73 -9.48
N ASP A 156 -17.77 -5.22 -9.11
CA ASP A 156 -17.37 -5.33 -7.70
C ASP A 156 -17.39 -3.98 -6.99
N ILE A 157 -16.95 -2.91 -7.67
CA ILE A 157 -16.94 -1.56 -7.10
C ILE A 157 -18.37 -1.07 -6.89
N VAL A 158 -19.26 -1.28 -7.87
CA VAL A 158 -20.69 -0.96 -7.73
C VAL A 158 -21.29 -1.66 -6.51
N ASN A 159 -20.98 -2.94 -6.33
CA ASN A 159 -21.48 -3.71 -5.19
C ASN A 159 -20.88 -3.25 -3.85
N TYR A 160 -19.61 -2.85 -3.80
CA TYR A 160 -19.05 -2.21 -2.59
C TYR A 160 -19.75 -0.89 -2.23
N TRP A 161 -20.13 -0.08 -3.22
CA TRP A 161 -20.90 1.15 -2.95
C TRP A 161 -22.30 0.84 -2.41
N LYS A 162 -22.99 -0.16 -2.98
CA LYS A 162 -24.28 -0.62 -2.44
C LYS A 162 -24.15 -1.12 -1.01
N GLN A 163 -23.09 -1.88 -0.71
CA GLN A 163 -22.78 -2.34 0.64
C GLN A 163 -22.63 -1.17 1.61
N LEU A 164 -21.88 -0.12 1.23
CA LEU A 164 -21.72 1.07 2.06
C LEU A 164 -23.03 1.85 2.24
N GLU A 165 -23.87 1.93 1.20
CA GLU A 165 -25.17 2.60 1.28
C GLU A 165 -26.14 1.89 2.24
N GLN A 166 -26.01 0.56 2.36
CA GLN A 166 -26.82 -0.26 3.28
C GLN A 166 -26.21 -0.32 4.70
N MET A 167 -24.88 -0.25 4.80
CA MET A 167 -24.13 -0.35 6.04
C MET A 167 -23.13 0.81 6.09
N PRO A 168 -23.37 1.85 6.91
CA PRO A 168 -22.54 3.06 6.97
C PRO A 168 -21.06 2.83 7.29
N ASP A 169 -20.72 1.69 7.91
CA ASP A 169 -19.34 1.27 8.14
C ASP A 169 -18.77 0.40 6.99
N GLY A 170 -19.50 0.21 5.89
CA GLY A 170 -19.13 -0.65 4.77
C GLY A 170 -18.91 -2.12 5.16
N GLY A 171 -19.45 -2.56 6.30
CA GLY A 171 -19.30 -3.94 6.76
C GLY A 171 -17.95 -4.29 7.40
N ARG A 172 -17.11 -3.29 7.69
CA ARG A 172 -15.71 -3.48 8.10
C ARG A 172 -15.51 -4.17 9.46
N THR A 173 -16.54 -4.08 10.32
CA THR A 173 -16.50 -4.56 11.69
C THR A 173 -17.28 -5.86 11.90
N THR A 174 -17.81 -6.44 10.83
CA THR A 174 -18.64 -7.65 10.90
C THR A 174 -17.78 -8.92 10.97
N ASP A 175 -18.13 -9.84 11.88
CA ASP A 175 -17.53 -11.17 11.94
C ASP A 175 -18.11 -12.11 10.87
N GLU A 176 -19.36 -11.87 10.48
CA GLU A 176 -20.08 -12.67 9.49
C GLU A 176 -19.97 -12.07 8.08
N PRO A 177 -19.96 -12.91 7.03
CA PRO A 177 -20.00 -12.43 5.66
C PRO A 177 -21.25 -11.61 5.35
N ILE A 178 -21.10 -10.63 4.46
CA ILE A 178 -22.19 -9.71 4.14
C ILE A 178 -22.89 -10.14 2.86
N TYR A 179 -24.21 -10.21 2.95
CA TYR A 179 -25.09 -10.53 1.83
C TYR A 179 -25.63 -9.22 1.26
N THR A 180 -25.19 -8.83 0.06
CA THR A 180 -25.66 -7.59 -0.59
C THR A 180 -26.80 -7.85 -1.58
N ALA A 181 -27.41 -9.05 -1.54
CA ALA A 181 -28.35 -9.53 -2.55
C ALA A 181 -29.82 -9.41 -2.14
N GLU A 182 -30.70 -9.30 -3.14
CA GLU A 182 -32.12 -9.64 -3.06
C GLU A 182 -32.33 -11.12 -3.45
N GLU A 183 -33.24 -11.81 -2.73
CA GLU A 183 -33.90 -13.13 -2.82
C GLU A 183 -33.30 -14.33 -3.62
N SER A 184 -32.33 -14.19 -4.52
CA SER A 184 -31.91 -15.20 -5.52
C SER A 184 -30.64 -16.01 -5.19
N CYS A 185 -30.04 -15.86 -4.01
CA CYS A 185 -28.79 -16.53 -3.64
C CYS A 185 -28.94 -17.95 -3.05
N GLU A 186 -29.90 -18.73 -3.52
CA GLU A 186 -30.20 -20.08 -2.98
C GLU A 186 -28.99 -21.03 -2.99
N TRP A 187 -28.05 -20.86 -3.93
CA TRP A 187 -26.81 -21.65 -3.96
C TRP A 187 -25.98 -21.50 -2.68
N PHE A 188 -25.81 -20.27 -2.19
CA PHE A 188 -25.04 -19.96 -0.98
C PHE A 188 -25.74 -20.40 0.31
N VAL A 189 -27.05 -20.66 0.27
CA VAL A 189 -27.80 -21.24 1.40
C VAL A 189 -27.30 -22.66 1.70
N THR A 190 -26.94 -23.41 0.66
CA THR A 190 -26.44 -24.80 0.81
C THR A 190 -24.92 -24.90 0.73
N HIS A 191 -24.24 -23.82 0.35
CA HIS A 191 -22.78 -23.72 0.25
C HIS A 191 -22.30 -22.45 0.97
N PRO A 192 -22.33 -22.43 2.32
CA PRO A 192 -21.92 -21.26 3.08
C PRO A 192 -20.44 -20.95 2.84
N ILE A 193 -20.15 -19.67 2.64
CA ILE A 193 -18.78 -19.14 2.54
C ILE A 193 -18.12 -19.06 3.93
N PRO A 194 -16.78 -19.01 4.01
CA PRO A 194 -16.07 -18.85 5.28
C PRO A 194 -16.45 -17.55 6.01
N ALA A 195 -16.32 -17.55 7.33
CA ALA A 195 -16.47 -16.34 8.14
C ALA A 195 -15.38 -15.29 7.80
N ASN A 196 -15.66 -14.03 8.11
CA ASN A 196 -14.66 -12.97 7.95
C ASN A 196 -13.44 -13.26 8.83
N LEU A 197 -12.27 -12.93 8.30
CA LEU A 197 -11.01 -13.19 8.98
C LEU A 197 -10.29 -11.88 9.24
N THR A 198 -9.88 -11.68 10.50
CA THR A 198 -8.98 -10.60 10.88
C THR A 198 -7.76 -11.19 11.59
N ILE A 199 -6.58 -10.97 11.03
CA ILE A 199 -5.27 -11.23 11.63
C ILE A 199 -4.57 -9.89 11.71
N GLN A 200 -4.16 -9.47 12.91
CA GLN A 200 -3.61 -8.14 13.13
C GLN A 200 -2.30 -8.19 13.92
N HIS A 201 -1.42 -7.24 13.64
CA HIS A 201 -0.20 -6.96 14.41
C HIS A 201 0.70 -8.17 14.68
N LEU A 202 0.93 -9.03 13.68
CA LEU A 202 1.82 -10.18 13.79
C LEU A 202 3.19 -9.78 14.32
N THR A 203 3.76 -8.67 13.82
CA THR A 203 5.07 -8.17 14.27
C THR A 203 4.97 -6.94 15.17
N HIS A 204 3.97 -6.08 14.99
CA HIS A 204 3.86 -4.82 15.71
C HIS A 204 3.59 -5.00 17.21
N ASN A 205 2.77 -6.00 17.60
CA ASN A 205 2.46 -6.27 19.01
C ASN A 205 3.68 -6.71 19.81
N ILE A 206 4.69 -7.20 19.13
CA ILE A 206 5.90 -7.66 19.78
C ILE A 206 7.04 -6.66 19.51
N SER A 207 7.16 -6.03 18.34
CA SER A 207 8.33 -5.24 17.92
C SER A 207 7.94 -3.90 17.29
N ARG A 208 7.87 -2.87 18.12
CA ARG A 208 7.65 -1.46 17.76
C ARG A 208 8.98 -0.76 17.55
N TRP A 209 9.80 -1.35 16.69
CA TRP A 209 11.18 -0.91 16.47
C TRP A 209 11.25 0.29 15.53
N ARG A 210 12.30 1.10 15.70
CA ARG A 210 12.61 2.29 14.91
C ARG A 210 14.02 2.18 14.34
N GLN A 211 14.40 3.19 13.56
CA GLN A 211 15.72 3.23 12.92
C GLN A 211 16.77 4.09 13.64
N GLY A 212 16.33 4.98 14.54
CA GLY A 212 17.18 6.00 15.16
C GLY A 212 17.69 5.63 16.55
N THR A 213 17.72 6.62 17.44
CA THR A 213 18.20 6.53 18.83
C THR A 213 17.64 5.29 19.55
N GLY A 214 18.50 4.59 20.29
CA GLY A 214 18.17 3.33 20.97
C GLY A 214 18.33 2.08 20.10
N TYR A 215 18.25 2.22 18.77
CA TYR A 215 18.31 1.12 17.81
C TYR A 215 19.63 1.12 17.02
N ASN A 216 20.21 2.30 16.79
CA ASN A 216 21.38 2.48 15.92
C ASN A 216 22.73 2.58 16.67
N ALA A 217 22.81 2.16 17.92
CA ALA A 217 24.01 2.33 18.75
C ALA A 217 25.31 1.76 18.12
N PHE A 218 25.21 0.64 17.40
CA PHE A 218 26.33 -0.04 16.73
C PHE A 218 26.49 0.36 15.25
N CYS A 219 25.69 1.31 14.77
CA CYS A 219 25.82 1.84 13.41
C CYS A 219 27.07 2.76 13.29
N PRO A 220 27.58 2.97 12.07
CA PRO A 220 28.65 3.92 11.82
C PRO A 220 28.23 5.34 12.19
N ALA A 221 29.21 6.25 12.29
CA ALA A 221 28.93 7.66 12.48
C ALA A 221 28.08 8.19 11.31
N GLY A 222 27.01 8.92 11.62
CA GLY A 222 26.20 9.62 10.62
C GLY A 222 26.92 10.88 10.18
N LEU A 223 26.82 11.22 8.89
CA LEU A 223 27.47 12.41 8.34
C LEU A 223 26.44 13.47 8.00
N SER A 224 26.57 14.65 8.60
CA SER A 224 25.76 15.81 8.26
C SER A 224 26.16 16.30 6.87
N VAL A 225 25.27 16.13 5.90
CA VAL A 225 25.43 16.62 4.52
C VAL A 225 24.42 17.71 4.25
N ILE A 226 24.72 18.63 3.33
CA ILE A 226 23.94 19.85 3.04
C ILE A 226 22.45 19.57 2.75
N ASN A 227 22.14 18.39 2.18
CA ASN A 227 20.78 17.97 1.84
C ASN A 227 20.11 17.13 2.93
N CYS A 228 20.75 16.95 4.09
CA CYS A 228 20.15 16.35 5.27
C CYS A 228 19.60 17.38 6.23
N LYS A 229 18.27 17.45 6.27
CA LYS A 229 17.55 18.05 7.39
C LYS A 229 17.43 17.02 8.50
N GLY A 230 18.49 16.87 9.29
CA GLY A 230 18.45 16.04 10.48
C GLY A 230 19.80 16.03 11.20
N ASP A 231 19.80 16.47 12.45
CA ASP A 231 20.86 16.08 13.37
C ASP A 231 20.71 14.57 13.61
N TYR A 232 21.72 13.78 13.24
CA TYR A 232 21.78 12.39 13.66
C TYR A 232 21.89 12.41 15.18
N SER A 233 20.76 12.18 15.86
CA SER A 233 20.76 11.97 17.29
C SER A 233 21.80 10.90 17.63
N CYS A 234 22.64 11.19 18.62
CA CYS A 234 23.78 10.33 18.99
C CYS A 234 24.92 10.21 17.96
N SER A 235 24.93 11.05 16.92
CA SER A 235 25.94 11.05 15.84
C SER A 235 26.03 9.71 15.09
N LYS A 236 24.96 8.92 15.08
CA LYS A 236 24.91 7.59 14.43
C LYS A 236 23.99 7.62 13.22
N ALA A 237 24.42 6.99 12.13
CA ALA A 237 23.55 6.74 10.99
C ALA A 237 22.34 5.88 11.40
N PRO A 238 21.16 6.05 10.80
CA PRO A 238 20.02 5.19 11.07
C PRO A 238 20.31 3.74 10.69
N THR A 239 19.62 2.77 11.31
CA THR A 239 19.80 1.35 11.00
C THR A 239 19.39 0.99 9.57
N GLY A 240 18.35 1.64 9.06
CA GLY A 240 17.74 1.37 7.75
C GLY A 240 16.42 0.60 7.85
N CYS A 241 15.52 0.87 6.91
CA CYS A 241 14.18 0.26 6.89
C CYS A 241 14.22 -1.25 6.64
N GLY A 242 15.07 -1.74 5.73
CA GLY A 242 15.25 -3.18 5.49
C GLY A 242 15.78 -3.94 6.70
N PRO A 243 16.87 -3.49 7.36
CA PRO A 243 17.36 -4.12 8.58
C PRO A 243 16.31 -4.19 9.69
N VAL A 244 15.49 -3.14 9.86
CA VAL A 244 14.37 -3.15 10.82
C VAL A 244 13.32 -4.19 10.42
N ALA A 245 12.84 -4.17 9.17
CA ALA A 245 11.80 -5.09 8.70
C ALA A 245 12.23 -6.57 8.80
N VAL A 246 13.44 -6.89 8.33
CA VAL A 246 14.01 -8.24 8.43
C VAL A 246 14.11 -8.68 9.89
N SER A 247 14.59 -7.79 10.77
CA SER A 247 14.77 -8.12 12.18
C SER A 247 13.44 -8.27 12.93
N GLN A 248 12.40 -7.52 12.55
CA GLN A 248 11.03 -7.70 13.08
C GLN A 248 10.49 -9.10 12.73
N VAL A 249 10.71 -9.56 11.50
CA VAL A 249 10.31 -10.91 11.05
C VAL A 249 11.14 -12.01 11.74
N LEU A 250 12.45 -11.83 11.89
CA LEU A 250 13.30 -12.75 12.67
C LEU A 250 12.78 -12.88 14.11
N ARG A 251 12.45 -11.75 14.73
CA ARG A 251 11.92 -11.75 16.09
C ARG A 251 10.57 -12.43 16.18
N TYR A 252 9.69 -12.26 15.20
CA TYR A 252 8.41 -12.97 15.17
C TYR A 252 8.57 -14.48 15.11
N HIS A 253 9.45 -14.98 14.23
CA HIS A 253 9.64 -16.42 14.08
C HIS A 253 10.47 -17.05 15.20
N HIS A 254 11.29 -16.28 15.93
CA HIS A 254 12.17 -16.76 16.99
C HIS A 254 13.12 -17.90 16.58
N LYS A 255 13.28 -18.15 15.28
CA LYS A 255 14.17 -19.19 14.77
C LYS A 255 15.63 -18.75 14.95
N PRO A 256 16.50 -19.58 15.54
CA PRO A 256 17.91 -19.23 15.71
C PRO A 256 18.59 -18.95 14.37
N VAL A 257 19.40 -17.88 14.33
CA VAL A 257 20.16 -17.48 13.14
C VAL A 257 21.54 -16.97 13.52
N THR A 258 22.47 -16.99 12.56
CA THR A 258 23.74 -16.27 12.67
C THR A 258 23.68 -15.04 11.76
N ALA A 259 23.92 -13.85 12.27
CA ALA A 259 24.02 -12.62 11.48
C ALA A 259 25.37 -11.94 11.72
N ASN A 260 26.11 -11.64 10.64
CA ASN A 260 27.46 -11.09 10.66
C ASN A 260 28.38 -11.80 11.70
N GLY A 261 28.32 -13.13 11.77
CA GLY A 261 29.11 -13.95 12.67
C GLY A 261 28.60 -14.07 14.12
N HIS A 262 27.58 -13.31 14.52
CA HIS A 262 26.96 -13.42 15.85
C HIS A 262 25.77 -14.38 15.83
N ALA A 263 25.70 -15.29 16.80
CA ALA A 263 24.59 -16.23 16.95
C ALA A 263 23.46 -15.61 17.79
N TYR A 264 22.25 -15.62 17.24
CA TYR A 264 21.02 -15.19 17.90
C TYR A 264 20.15 -16.41 18.17
N SER A 265 19.94 -16.71 19.45
CA SER A 265 19.06 -17.82 19.86
C SER A 265 17.60 -17.39 19.94
N SER A 266 16.68 -18.37 19.97
CA SER A 266 15.25 -18.12 20.22
C SER A 266 15.03 -17.30 21.49
N ASN A 267 15.76 -17.61 22.57
CA ASN A 267 15.65 -16.88 23.84
C ASN A 267 16.08 -15.42 23.72
N MET A 268 17.09 -15.12 22.88
CA MET A 268 17.51 -13.74 22.64
C MET A 268 16.41 -12.96 21.90
N PHE A 269 15.78 -13.55 20.88
CA PHE A 269 14.66 -12.92 20.18
C PHE A 269 13.48 -12.63 21.12
N THR A 270 13.13 -13.59 21.98
CA THR A 270 12.04 -13.42 22.97
C THR A 270 12.39 -12.36 24.01
N ALA A 271 13.65 -12.27 24.43
CA ALA A 271 14.10 -11.30 25.44
C ALA A 271 14.26 -9.88 24.90
N MET A 272 14.39 -9.68 23.57
CA MET A 272 14.47 -8.35 22.98
C MET A 272 13.18 -7.56 23.26
N PRO A 273 13.30 -6.31 23.75
CA PRO A 273 12.16 -5.54 24.19
C PRO A 273 11.30 -5.10 23.01
N MET A 274 10.04 -4.77 23.31
CA MET A 274 9.10 -4.28 22.31
C MET A 274 9.52 -2.94 21.71
N ALA A 275 10.16 -2.09 22.51
CA ALA A 275 10.76 -0.83 22.09
C ALA A 275 12.05 -0.58 22.88
N ALA A 276 13.00 0.14 22.28
CA ALA A 276 14.18 0.66 22.97
C ALA A 276 13.90 2.06 23.54
N PRO A 277 14.53 2.44 24.67
CA PRO A 277 14.49 3.82 25.15
C PRO A 277 15.22 4.74 24.18
N GLU A 278 14.82 6.00 24.12
CA GLU A 278 15.47 7.05 23.31
C GLU A 278 16.78 7.53 23.96
N LEU A 279 17.71 6.58 24.17
CA LEU A 279 19.05 6.82 24.71
C LEU A 279 20.11 6.37 23.70
N CYS A 280 21.22 7.10 23.63
CA CYS A 280 22.32 6.82 22.71
C CYS A 280 23.06 5.50 23.00
N VAL A 281 22.98 5.03 24.25
CA VAL A 281 23.65 3.83 24.72
C VAL A 281 22.60 2.83 25.19
N PRO A 282 22.65 1.57 24.73
CA PRO A 282 21.78 0.51 25.23
C PRO A 282 21.92 0.34 26.74
N VAL A 283 20.79 0.24 27.45
CA VAL A 283 20.79 0.27 28.93
C VAL A 283 20.89 -1.11 29.60
N ASN A 284 20.71 -2.19 28.84
CA ASN A 284 20.86 -3.57 29.34
C ASN A 284 21.18 -4.54 28.19
N ALA A 285 21.43 -5.81 28.52
CA ALA A 285 21.80 -6.84 27.55
C ALA A 285 20.76 -7.04 26.43
N ASN A 286 19.46 -6.89 26.72
CA ASN A 286 18.41 -7.07 25.72
C ASN A 286 18.37 -5.91 24.71
N HIS A 287 18.63 -4.68 25.17
CA HIS A 287 18.82 -3.52 24.28
C HIS A 287 20.12 -3.63 23.47
N ILE A 288 21.18 -4.19 24.04
CA ILE A 288 22.43 -4.47 23.31
C ILE A 288 22.14 -5.46 22.18
N ASN A 289 21.51 -6.60 22.49
CA ASN A 289 21.17 -7.63 21.51
C ASN A 289 20.32 -7.06 20.36
N LEU A 290 19.34 -6.22 20.69
CA LEU A 290 18.48 -5.53 19.73
C LEU A 290 19.29 -4.63 18.77
N ALA A 291 20.06 -3.68 19.31
CA ALA A 291 20.82 -2.74 18.49
C ALA A 291 21.92 -3.46 17.68
N GLN A 292 22.51 -4.52 18.24
CA GLN A 292 23.52 -5.36 17.58
C GLN A 292 22.89 -6.16 16.44
N LEU A 293 21.72 -6.78 16.64
CA LEU A 293 20.97 -7.49 15.60
C LEU A 293 20.70 -6.58 14.40
N LEU A 294 20.18 -5.38 14.63
CA LEU A 294 19.87 -4.44 13.55
C LEU A 294 21.11 -4.05 12.75
N ARG A 295 22.27 -3.91 13.43
CA ARG A 295 23.54 -3.64 12.75
C ARG A 295 24.03 -4.84 11.95
N ASP A 296 23.95 -6.04 12.51
CA ASP A 296 24.45 -7.26 11.89
C ASP A 296 23.62 -7.68 10.69
N VAL A 297 22.29 -7.61 10.81
CA VAL A 297 21.38 -7.75 9.67
C VAL A 297 21.69 -6.68 8.62
N GLY A 298 21.94 -5.43 9.03
CA GLY A 298 22.37 -4.37 8.11
C GLY A 298 23.63 -4.71 7.32
N LYS A 299 24.64 -5.32 7.96
CA LYS A 299 25.85 -5.77 7.24
C LYS A 299 25.57 -6.91 6.28
N ASP A 300 24.79 -7.91 6.69
CA ASP A 300 24.48 -9.07 5.85
C ASP A 300 23.57 -8.73 4.67
N LEU A 301 22.80 -7.63 4.76
CA LEU A 301 22.01 -7.08 3.66
C LEU A 301 22.80 -6.11 2.77
N ASP A 302 24.11 -5.93 3.01
CA ASP A 302 24.95 -4.90 2.38
C ASP A 302 24.34 -3.49 2.46
N ALA A 303 23.79 -3.15 3.64
CA ALA A 303 23.19 -1.85 3.85
C ALA A 303 24.24 -0.74 3.71
N VAL A 304 23.96 0.18 2.80
CA VAL A 304 24.75 1.38 2.54
C VAL A 304 24.24 2.48 3.45
N TYR A 305 24.99 2.70 4.52
CA TYR A 305 24.76 3.79 5.45
C TYR A 305 25.16 5.11 4.81
N ASN A 306 24.51 6.20 5.21
CA ASN A 306 24.88 7.55 4.80
C ASN A 306 26.28 7.95 5.33
N THR A 307 27.29 7.46 4.63
CA THR A 307 28.71 7.60 4.90
C THR A 307 29.37 8.19 3.64
N ILE A 308 30.51 8.87 3.73
CA ILE A 308 31.16 9.52 2.58
C ILE A 308 31.91 8.46 1.75
N VAL A 309 31.88 8.58 0.41
CA VAL A 309 32.89 7.96 -0.46
C VAL A 309 34.22 8.64 -0.16
N PRO A 310 35.21 7.99 0.49
CA PRO A 310 36.41 8.67 0.99
C PRO A 310 37.21 9.39 -0.10
N ALA A 311 37.14 8.90 -1.34
CA ALA A 311 37.82 9.49 -2.49
C ALA A 311 37.10 10.71 -3.12
N LEU A 312 35.80 10.88 -2.88
CA LEU A 312 34.97 11.86 -3.61
C LEU A 312 34.28 12.89 -2.70
N GLY A 313 34.29 12.70 -1.37
CA GLY A 313 33.67 13.65 -0.43
C GLY A 313 32.13 13.73 -0.53
N ILE A 314 31.50 12.84 -1.30
CA ILE A 314 30.05 12.75 -1.49
C ILE A 314 29.46 11.59 -0.67
N PRO A 315 28.24 11.72 -0.14
CA PRO A 315 27.56 10.61 0.53
C PRO A 315 27.37 9.40 -0.41
N LEU A 316 27.77 8.21 0.06
CA LEU A 316 27.61 6.89 -0.59
C LEU A 316 26.13 6.53 -0.77
N SER A 317 25.27 6.97 0.14
CA SER A 317 23.83 6.88 -0.09
C SER A 317 23.41 8.02 -1.00
N GLY A 318 23.14 7.71 -2.28
CA GLY A 318 22.49 8.66 -3.21
C GLY A 318 21.15 9.21 -2.69
N ALA A 319 20.63 8.65 -1.59
CA ALA A 319 19.47 9.03 -0.79
C ALA A 319 19.69 10.18 0.22
N GLY A 320 20.89 10.73 0.32
CA GLY A 320 21.17 11.90 1.15
C GLY A 320 21.27 11.60 2.65
N CYS A 321 20.32 10.88 3.28
CA CYS A 321 20.23 10.73 4.75
C CYS A 321 19.79 9.35 5.25
N GLN A 322 19.40 8.45 4.35
CA GLN A 322 18.82 7.16 4.68
C GLN A 322 19.85 6.05 4.57
N THR A 323 19.69 5.01 5.39
CA THR A 323 20.39 3.74 5.19
C THR A 323 19.52 2.86 4.30
N TRP A 324 20.06 2.44 3.17
CA TRP A 324 19.36 1.63 2.19
C TRP A 324 20.08 0.30 1.95
N ASN A 325 19.34 -0.71 1.51
CA ASN A 325 19.89 -2.01 1.11
C ASN A 325 19.30 -2.41 -0.24
N ILE A 326 20.02 -3.27 -0.97
CA ILE A 326 19.51 -3.83 -2.22
C ILE A 326 18.35 -4.79 -1.87
N PRO A 327 17.17 -4.65 -2.50
CA PRO A 327 16.01 -5.47 -2.14
C PRO A 327 16.27 -6.98 -2.30
N GLY A 328 16.93 -7.40 -3.38
CA GLY A 328 17.33 -8.79 -3.64
C GLY A 328 18.43 -9.36 -2.73
N HIS A 329 18.74 -8.71 -1.60
CA HIS A 329 19.58 -9.30 -0.55
C HIS A 329 18.74 -9.87 0.60
N ILE A 330 17.43 -9.55 0.65
CA ILE A 330 16.53 -10.04 1.70
C ILE A 330 16.26 -11.54 1.55
N ASP A 331 15.93 -11.99 0.34
CA ASP A 331 15.74 -13.40 0.01
C ASP A 331 17.00 -14.22 0.29
N ASN A 332 18.17 -13.73 -0.15
CA ASN A 332 19.47 -14.34 0.11
C ASN A 332 19.77 -14.41 1.61
N PHE A 333 19.47 -13.36 2.38
CA PHE A 333 19.67 -13.35 3.83
C PHE A 333 18.92 -14.50 4.50
N PHE A 334 17.62 -14.66 4.21
CA PHE A 334 16.79 -15.68 4.82
C PHE A 334 17.13 -17.08 4.32
N SER A 335 17.29 -17.27 3.00
CA SER A 335 17.62 -18.56 2.39
C SER A 335 18.94 -19.13 2.94
N ASN A 336 19.97 -18.29 3.08
CA ASN A 336 21.26 -18.69 3.68
C ASN A 336 21.17 -19.04 5.17
N ARG A 337 20.04 -18.75 5.82
CA ARG A 337 19.76 -19.04 7.24
C ARG A 337 18.66 -20.10 7.41
N GLY A 338 18.45 -20.89 6.36
CA GLY A 338 17.60 -22.08 6.37
C GLY A 338 16.11 -21.80 6.35
N TYR A 339 15.69 -20.57 6.04
CA TYR A 339 14.29 -20.26 5.73
C TYR A 339 14.00 -20.63 4.27
N THR A 340 12.74 -20.94 3.97
CA THR A 340 12.27 -20.85 2.58
C THR A 340 11.95 -19.38 2.32
N SER A 341 12.65 -18.76 1.37
CA SER A 341 12.47 -17.35 1.04
C SER A 341 12.53 -17.09 -0.45
N PHE A 342 11.59 -16.29 -0.94
CA PHE A 342 11.50 -15.86 -2.33
C PHE A 342 10.68 -14.58 -2.43
N ASP A 343 10.83 -13.86 -3.53
CA ASP A 343 10.11 -12.62 -3.75
C ASP A 343 9.25 -12.65 -5.03
N LYS A 344 8.22 -11.81 -5.06
CA LYS A 344 7.25 -11.68 -6.14
C LYS A 344 6.84 -10.24 -6.35
N GLU A 345 6.47 -9.91 -7.58
CA GLU A 345 5.78 -8.65 -7.89
C GLU A 345 4.46 -8.59 -7.12
N PHE A 346 4.27 -7.50 -6.36
CA PHE A 346 3.22 -7.42 -5.34
C PHE A 346 1.81 -7.58 -5.92
N PHE A 347 1.42 -6.72 -6.87
CA PHE A 347 0.03 -6.61 -7.31
C PHE A 347 -0.42 -7.80 -8.16
N THR A 348 0.50 -8.43 -8.90
CA THR A 348 0.18 -9.61 -9.73
C THR A 348 0.20 -10.92 -8.92
N ASN A 349 0.70 -10.90 -7.68
CA ASN A 349 0.82 -12.08 -6.81
C ASN A 349 0.17 -11.86 -5.42
N SER A 350 -0.79 -10.95 -5.30
CA SER A 350 -1.47 -10.65 -4.02
C SER A 350 -2.11 -11.89 -3.37
N GLY A 351 -2.56 -12.87 -4.15
CA GLY A 351 -3.07 -14.14 -3.63
C GLY A 351 -2.07 -14.93 -2.77
N ILE A 352 -0.76 -14.88 -3.10
CA ILE A 352 0.30 -15.50 -2.29
C ILE A 352 0.46 -14.74 -0.98
N ILE A 353 0.50 -13.40 -1.03
CA ILE A 353 0.62 -12.52 0.14
C ILE A 353 -0.53 -12.77 1.11
N ASN A 354 -1.76 -12.86 0.59
CA ASN A 354 -2.94 -13.19 1.37
C ASN A 354 -2.80 -14.54 2.06
N SER A 355 -2.33 -15.57 1.33
CA SER A 355 -2.16 -16.91 1.87
C SER A 355 -1.13 -16.97 3.00
N GLU A 356 -0.04 -16.22 2.88
CA GLU A 356 0.98 -16.10 3.94
C GLU A 356 0.42 -15.42 5.19
N LEU A 357 -0.26 -14.28 5.04
CA LEU A 357 -0.85 -13.55 6.16
C LEU A 357 -1.95 -14.35 6.84
N ARG A 358 -2.83 -15.02 6.07
CA ARG A 358 -3.85 -15.95 6.59
C ARG A 358 -3.25 -17.09 7.40
N ALA A 359 -2.04 -17.54 7.03
CA ALA A 359 -1.29 -18.53 7.77
C ALA A 359 -0.41 -17.93 8.89
N SER A 360 -0.68 -16.70 9.30
CA SER A 360 0.06 -15.96 10.34
C SER A 360 1.56 -15.86 10.06
N ARG A 361 1.94 -15.64 8.79
CA ARG A 361 3.32 -15.37 8.38
C ARG A 361 3.40 -13.93 7.85
N PRO A 362 4.13 -13.03 8.55
CA PRO A 362 4.30 -11.66 8.10
C PRO A 362 5.10 -11.62 6.80
N VAL A 363 4.79 -10.65 5.95
CA VAL A 363 5.40 -10.50 4.63
C VAL A 363 6.20 -9.21 4.60
N ILE A 364 7.47 -9.26 4.20
CA ILE A 364 8.26 -8.04 4.02
C ILE A 364 7.89 -7.44 2.67
N VAL A 365 7.65 -6.14 2.62
CA VAL A 365 7.27 -5.43 1.41
C VAL A 365 8.31 -4.38 1.10
N PHE A 366 8.71 -4.34 -0.16
CA PHE A 366 9.49 -3.28 -0.75
C PHE A 366 8.60 -2.46 -1.68
N GLY A 367 8.77 -1.13 -1.67
CA GLY A 367 8.16 -0.25 -2.65
C GLY A 367 9.07 0.92 -3.00
N SER A 368 8.95 1.43 -4.22
CA SER A 368 9.62 2.64 -4.70
C SER A 368 8.75 3.38 -5.73
N ASN A 369 8.77 4.71 -5.71
CA ASN A 369 8.07 5.55 -6.70
C ASN A 369 8.89 5.81 -7.97
N CYS A 370 10.05 5.17 -8.12
CA CYS A 370 10.95 5.34 -9.26
C CYS A 370 11.75 4.06 -9.54
N THR A 371 11.99 3.78 -10.83
CA THR A 371 12.67 2.54 -11.28
C THR A 371 14.18 2.53 -11.00
N ALA A 372 14.79 3.69 -10.73
CA ALA A 372 16.25 3.80 -10.61
C ALA A 372 16.75 4.70 -9.45
N CYS A 373 15.86 5.15 -8.55
CA CYS A 373 16.26 6.07 -7.48
C CYS A 373 16.17 5.40 -6.09
N ALA A 374 17.35 5.09 -5.53
CA ALA A 374 17.51 4.65 -4.14
C ALA A 374 16.94 5.58 -3.03
N PRO A 375 16.73 6.92 -3.23
CA PRO A 375 16.18 7.80 -2.19
C PRO A 375 14.73 7.54 -1.79
N ASN A 376 13.92 7.02 -2.71
CA ASN A 376 12.47 6.92 -2.52
C ASN A 376 11.99 5.48 -2.34
N GLN A 377 12.91 4.59 -1.97
CA GLN A 377 12.58 3.21 -1.66
C GLN A 377 12.27 3.05 -0.18
N HIS A 378 11.32 2.19 0.13
CA HIS A 378 10.97 1.85 1.51
C HIS A 378 10.73 0.36 1.66
N ILE A 379 11.07 -0.17 2.83
CA ILE A 379 10.90 -1.57 3.18
C ILE A 379 10.20 -1.62 4.54
N TRP A 380 9.07 -2.33 4.60
CA TRP A 380 8.26 -2.47 5.80
C TRP A 380 7.70 -3.88 5.90
N VAL A 381 6.94 -4.18 6.94
CA VAL A 381 6.30 -5.49 7.11
C VAL A 381 4.79 -5.34 6.98
N MET A 382 4.19 -6.08 6.04
CA MET A 382 2.76 -6.41 6.09
C MET A 382 2.56 -7.43 7.20
N ASP A 383 1.88 -7.02 8.26
CA ASP A 383 1.76 -7.81 9.48
C ASP A 383 0.32 -8.01 9.94
N GLY A 384 -0.64 -7.73 9.06
CA GLY A 384 -2.02 -8.12 9.25
C GLY A 384 -2.81 -8.16 7.95
N ILE A 385 -3.88 -8.95 7.96
CA ILE A 385 -4.88 -9.04 6.90
C ILE A 385 -6.28 -9.01 7.52
N LYS A 386 -7.15 -8.21 6.93
CA LYS A 386 -8.58 -8.24 7.16
C LYS A 386 -9.24 -8.63 5.84
N ASP A 387 -9.88 -9.78 5.84
CA ASP A 387 -10.45 -10.45 4.68
C ASP A 387 -11.95 -10.60 4.91
N LEU A 388 -12.71 -9.71 4.28
CA LEU A 388 -14.15 -9.57 4.48
C LEU A 388 -14.88 -10.20 3.31
N TYR A 389 -15.55 -11.31 3.55
CA TYR A 389 -16.32 -12.01 2.54
C TYR A 389 -17.66 -11.32 2.33
N ALA A 390 -18.09 -11.31 1.08
CA ALA A 390 -19.41 -10.86 0.70
C ALA A 390 -19.96 -11.70 -0.45
N ILE A 391 -21.27 -11.77 -0.53
CA ILE A 391 -21.97 -12.37 -1.68
C ILE A 391 -22.57 -11.23 -2.49
N PHE A 392 -22.04 -11.08 -3.70
CA PHE A 392 -22.32 -10.00 -4.64
C PHE A 392 -23.13 -10.51 -5.83
N ASN A 393 -23.82 -9.61 -6.52
CA ASN A 393 -24.55 -9.94 -7.74
C ASN A 393 -23.83 -9.40 -8.97
N ASP A 394 -23.74 -10.21 -10.02
CA ASP A 394 -23.21 -9.77 -11.31
C ASP A 394 -24.24 -8.89 -12.06
N GLN A 395 -23.92 -8.48 -13.28
CA GLN A 395 -24.81 -7.65 -14.11
C GLN A 395 -26.12 -8.35 -14.50
N ASN A 396 -26.17 -9.68 -14.45
CA ASN A 396 -27.34 -10.50 -14.77
C ASN A 396 -28.13 -10.92 -13.51
N GLY A 397 -27.66 -10.54 -12.32
CA GLY A 397 -28.27 -10.91 -11.05
C GLY A 397 -27.80 -12.25 -10.48
N PHE A 398 -26.75 -12.87 -11.04
CA PHE A 398 -26.18 -14.09 -10.48
C PHE A 398 -25.28 -13.78 -9.28
N CYS A 399 -25.50 -14.50 -8.18
CA CYS A 399 -24.69 -14.36 -6.98
C CYS A 399 -23.30 -14.98 -7.17
N TYR A 400 -22.26 -14.31 -6.70
CA TYR A 400 -20.88 -14.82 -6.65
C TYR A 400 -20.19 -14.37 -5.36
N GLU A 401 -19.18 -15.14 -4.95
CA GLU A 401 -18.35 -14.84 -3.79
C GLU A 401 -17.38 -13.71 -4.15
N ASN A 402 -17.25 -12.74 -3.25
CA ASN A 402 -16.29 -11.66 -3.37
C ASN A 402 -15.64 -11.35 -2.00
N HIS A 403 -14.48 -10.70 -2.03
CA HIS A 403 -13.65 -10.47 -0.85
C HIS A 403 -13.10 -9.04 -0.85
N ALA A 404 -13.42 -8.26 0.18
CA ALA A 404 -12.77 -6.99 0.46
C ALA A 404 -11.57 -7.21 1.38
N ILE A 405 -10.37 -7.11 0.79
CA ILE A 405 -9.12 -7.28 1.53
C ILE A 405 -8.53 -5.92 1.92
N TYR A 406 -8.06 -5.83 3.16
CA TYR A 406 -7.27 -4.73 3.70
C TYR A 406 -6.06 -5.28 4.45
N TYR A 407 -4.96 -4.53 4.44
CA TYR A 407 -3.70 -4.93 5.06
C TYR A 407 -3.31 -3.95 6.16
N GLN A 408 -2.68 -4.49 7.19
CA GLN A 408 -2.08 -3.71 8.27
C GLN A 408 -0.56 -3.81 8.18
N MET A 409 0.11 -2.74 8.60
CA MET A 409 1.55 -2.56 8.40
C MET A 409 2.29 -2.28 9.71
N ASN A 410 3.43 -2.93 9.86
CA ASN A 410 4.50 -2.48 10.72
C ASN A 410 5.52 -1.70 9.89
N TRP A 411 5.40 -0.37 9.94
CA TRP A 411 6.25 0.55 9.18
C TRP A 411 7.72 0.60 9.67
N GLY A 412 8.03 0.07 10.85
CA GLY A 412 9.35 0.25 11.47
C GLY A 412 9.60 1.67 12.01
N TRP A 413 8.52 2.36 12.40
CA TRP A 413 8.52 3.75 12.90
C TRP A 413 8.02 3.83 14.37
N GLY A 414 8.02 2.69 15.07
CA GLY A 414 7.65 2.59 16.48
C GLY A 414 6.16 2.41 16.69
N ASN A 415 5.62 3.03 17.74
CA ASN A 415 4.20 2.99 18.07
C ASN A 415 3.50 4.23 17.48
N THR A 416 3.13 4.18 16.21
CA THR A 416 2.42 5.28 15.56
C THR A 416 0.97 4.89 15.27
N ALA A 417 0.08 5.87 15.17
CA ALA A 417 -1.34 5.59 14.90
C ALA A 417 -1.52 4.87 13.55
N GLU A 418 -0.64 5.13 12.58
CA GLU A 418 -0.71 4.54 11.25
C GLU A 418 -0.40 3.03 11.22
N ASN A 419 0.12 2.45 12.31
CA ASN A 419 0.22 1.00 12.45
C ASN A 419 -1.13 0.33 12.65
N ASN A 420 -2.14 1.06 13.15
CA ASN A 420 -3.49 0.53 13.39
C ASN A 420 -4.38 0.63 12.15
N THR A 421 -3.90 1.26 11.08
CA THR A 421 -4.66 1.51 9.86
C THR A 421 -4.71 0.27 8.96
N TRP A 422 -5.91 -0.05 8.50
CA TRP A 422 -6.20 -1.02 7.46
C TRP A 422 -6.21 -0.32 6.09
N PHE A 423 -5.31 -0.70 5.20
CA PHE A 423 -5.15 -0.09 3.87
C PHE A 423 -5.61 -1.04 2.76
N ALA A 424 -6.38 -0.54 1.80
CA ALA A 424 -6.67 -1.25 0.56
C ALA A 424 -5.48 -1.10 -0.40
N TYR A 425 -4.90 -2.21 -0.84
CA TYR A 425 -3.88 -2.24 -1.91
C TYR A 425 -4.40 -2.89 -3.20
N THR A 426 -5.44 -3.72 -3.10
CA THR A 426 -5.99 -4.50 -4.21
C THR A 426 -7.48 -4.20 -4.38
N GLY A 427 -8.00 -4.38 -5.59
CA GLY A 427 -9.42 -4.18 -5.88
C GLY A 427 -9.88 -2.71 -5.76
N ILE A 428 -8.99 -1.74 -5.96
CA ILE A 428 -9.31 -0.31 -5.82
C ILE A 428 -10.16 0.20 -7.00
N ALA A 429 -9.96 -0.22 -8.24
CA ALA A 429 -10.78 0.25 -9.39
C ALA A 429 -11.28 -0.86 -10.34
N GLY A 430 -11.11 -2.13 -9.95
CA GLY A 430 -11.45 -3.31 -10.79
C GLY A 430 -10.31 -3.78 -11.70
N GLY A 431 -10.57 -4.82 -12.49
CA GLY A 431 -9.59 -5.42 -13.41
C GLY A 431 -9.16 -4.48 -14.54
N GLY A 432 -7.89 -4.56 -14.98
CA GLY A 432 -7.37 -3.84 -16.15
C GLY A 432 -6.84 -2.42 -15.90
N ILE A 433 -7.10 -1.82 -14.73
CA ILE A 433 -6.40 -0.61 -14.28
C ILE A 433 -5.15 -1.05 -13.52
N LEU A 434 -4.08 -1.31 -14.28
CA LEU A 434 -2.79 -1.62 -13.69
C LEU A 434 -2.08 -0.32 -13.34
N TYR A 435 -1.81 -0.16 -12.04
CA TYR A 435 -0.77 0.75 -11.55
C TYR A 435 0.54 0.41 -12.27
N ASN A 436 1.37 1.43 -12.58
CA ASN A 436 2.73 1.16 -13.06
C ASN A 436 3.57 0.65 -11.87
N SER A 437 3.32 -0.60 -11.55
CA SER A 437 3.70 -1.35 -10.35
C SER A 437 5.11 -1.88 -10.39
N SER A 438 5.94 -1.40 -11.32
CA SER A 438 7.23 -2.02 -11.64
C SER A 438 8.23 -2.09 -10.48
N ASN A 439 7.92 -1.49 -9.31
CA ASN A 439 8.85 -1.39 -8.20
C ASN A 439 8.25 -1.79 -6.84
N MET A 440 7.14 -2.55 -6.77
CA MET A 440 6.65 -3.12 -5.51
C MET A 440 6.81 -4.63 -5.47
N ARG A 441 7.50 -5.13 -4.44
CA ARG A 441 7.79 -6.56 -4.28
C ARG A 441 7.44 -7.03 -2.88
N ALA A 442 6.91 -8.24 -2.79
CA ALA A 442 6.68 -8.94 -1.54
C ALA A 442 7.69 -10.07 -1.38
N TYR A 443 8.32 -10.14 -0.21
CA TYR A 443 9.25 -11.19 0.18
C TYR A 443 8.52 -12.12 1.14
N VAL A 444 8.32 -13.36 0.67
CA VAL A 444 7.71 -14.44 1.45
C VAL A 444 8.82 -15.12 2.24
N VAL A 445 8.62 -15.26 3.55
CA VAL A 445 9.59 -15.85 4.48
C VAL A 445 8.91 -16.92 5.31
N GLN A 446 9.37 -18.15 5.19
CA GLN A 446 8.83 -19.29 5.92
C GLN A 446 9.95 -19.94 6.76
N PRO A 447 9.79 -20.01 8.09
CA PRO A 447 10.80 -20.54 9.02
C PRO A 447 11.03 -22.04 8.89
#